data_AF-A0A0E4FUN4-F1
#
_entry.id   AF-A0A0E4FUN4-F1
#
_cell.length_a   1.000
_cell.length_b   1.000
_cell.length_c   1.000
_cell.angle_alpha   90.00
_cell.angle_beta   90.00
_cell.angle_gamma   90.00
#
_symmetry.space_group_name_H-M   'P 1'
#
loop_
_entity.id
_entity.type
_entity.pdbx_description
1 polymer ?
#
loop_
_entity_poly.entity_id
_entity_poly.type
_entity_poly.pdbx_seq_one_letter_code
_entity_poly.pdbx_strand_id
1 'polypeptide(L)'
;MLKKRSTAVQQDGGELTQFVETATISKPGGVGEYFLTKKALCEKVGLTFPFIWQMIREGKFPEGRAVGSRTLWVGSEIDDWILARPARVYRRLTGAA
;
A
#
# COMPACT_ATOMS: atom_id res chain seq x y z
N MET A 1 21.10 69.09 -1.42
CA MET A 1 21.38 68.06 -0.39
C MET A 1 21.39 66.72 -1.15
N LEU A 2 22.49 65.95 -1.31
CA LEU A 2 23.36 65.28 -0.31
C LEU A 2 22.52 64.49 0.72
N LYS A 3 22.75 63.23 1.13
CA LYS A 3 23.79 62.16 1.00
C LYS A 3 23.04 60.79 1.14
N LYS A 4 23.54 59.56 0.90
CA LYS A 4 24.89 58.98 0.70
C LYS A 4 24.95 58.13 -0.61
N ARG A 5 25.20 56.81 -0.47
CA ARG A 5 25.16 55.59 -1.33
C ARG A 5 24.92 54.41 -0.37
N SER A 6 24.47 53.24 -0.86
CA SER A 6 24.80 51.85 -0.39
C SER A 6 23.99 50.87 -1.27
N THR A 7 24.45 49.77 -1.89
CA THR A 7 25.57 48.80 -1.71
C THR A 7 25.08 47.45 -1.18
N ALA A 8 25.58 46.35 -1.78
CA ALA A 8 25.28 44.91 -1.53
C ALA A 8 23.86 44.49 -1.99
N VAL A 9 23.62 43.52 -2.88
CA VAL A 9 24.42 42.42 -3.48
C VAL A 9 24.99 41.42 -2.48
N GLN A 10 24.58 40.15 -2.66
CA GLN A 10 25.00 38.92 -1.95
C GLN A 10 24.55 38.75 -0.50
N GLN A 11 23.49 37.95 -0.35
CA GLN A 11 23.37 36.81 0.55
C GLN A 11 22.58 35.73 -0.21
N ASP A 12 22.76 34.42 -0.05
CA ASP A 12 23.95 33.66 0.36
C ASP A 12 23.76 32.23 -0.19
N GLY A 13 24.81 31.41 -0.16
CA GLY A 13 24.75 30.02 -0.63
C GLY A 13 23.91 29.11 0.28
N GLY A 14 22.58 29.25 0.25
CA GLY A 14 21.64 28.30 0.81
C GLY A 14 21.26 27.27 -0.25
N GLU A 15 21.96 26.14 -0.27
CA GLU A 15 21.58 24.98 -1.07
C GLU A 15 20.16 24.55 -0.67
N LEU A 16 19.16 24.94 -1.46
CA LEU A 16 17.87 24.27 -1.43
C LEU A 16 18.04 22.95 -2.17
N THR A 17 18.74 22.02 -1.52
CA THR A 17 18.51 20.59 -1.70
C THR A 17 17.04 20.38 -1.37
N GLN A 18 16.19 20.52 -2.39
CA GLN A 18 14.83 20.04 -2.32
C GLN A 18 14.97 18.54 -2.10
N PHE A 19 14.84 18.16 -0.83
CA PHE A 19 14.62 16.78 -0.46
C PHE A 19 13.49 16.31 -1.34
N VAL A 20 13.83 15.45 -2.30
CA VAL A 20 12.85 14.67 -3.03
C VAL A 20 12.31 13.67 -2.03
N GLU A 21 11.42 14.18 -1.17
CA GLU A 21 10.55 13.35 -0.38
C GLU A 21 9.76 12.57 -1.42
N THR A 22 10.22 11.35 -1.68
CA THR A 22 9.49 10.33 -2.40
C THR A 22 8.32 9.96 -1.51
N ALA A 23 7.38 10.90 -1.40
CA ALA A 23 6.03 10.69 -0.95
C ALA A 23 5.51 9.58 -1.83
N THR A 24 5.62 8.36 -1.30
CA THR A 24 5.14 7.17 -1.98
C THR A 24 3.68 7.47 -2.30
N ILE A 25 3.36 7.45 -3.60
CA ILE A 25 1.97 7.40 -4.08
C ILE A 25 1.49 5.97 -3.80
N SER A 26 1.52 5.61 -2.52
CA SER A 26 0.91 4.45 -1.94
C SER A 26 -0.57 4.77 -1.89
N LYS A 27 -1.32 3.96 -2.65
CA LYS A 27 -2.79 3.90 -2.67
C LYS A 27 -3.36 4.26 -1.28
N PRO A 28 -4.28 5.23 -1.16
CA PRO A 28 -4.71 5.77 0.13
C PRO A 28 -5.19 4.65 1.06
N GLY A 29 -4.37 4.37 2.07
CA GLY A 29 -4.35 3.11 2.80
C GLY A 29 -3.18 3.07 3.79
N GLY A 30 -2.87 4.21 4.42
CA GLY A 30 -1.78 4.37 5.35
C GLY A 30 -2.14 3.95 6.77
N VAL A 31 -1.54 2.85 7.24
CA VAL A 31 -1.30 2.54 8.67
C VAL A 31 -2.50 2.74 9.63
N GLY A 32 -3.59 2.02 9.35
CA GLY A 32 -4.71 1.78 10.26
C GLY A 32 -5.48 0.54 9.82
N GLU A 33 -6.32 -0.05 10.68
CA GLU A 33 -7.12 -1.24 10.32
C GLU A 33 -8.17 -0.90 9.24
N TYR A 34 -7.78 -1.01 7.97
CA TYR A 34 -8.68 -0.72 6.86
C TYR A 34 -9.66 -1.85 6.61
N PHE A 35 -10.94 -1.60 6.87
CA PHE A 35 -12.02 -2.50 6.47
C PHE A 35 -12.19 -2.54 4.94
N LEU A 36 -11.94 -3.70 4.35
CA LEU A 36 -12.16 -4.00 2.93
C LEU A 36 -13.62 -4.34 2.68
N THR A 37 -14.21 -3.68 1.68
CA THR A 37 -15.49 -4.11 1.10
C THR A 37 -15.30 -5.35 0.22
N LYS A 38 -16.37 -6.09 -0.05
CA LYS A 38 -16.37 -7.22 -0.99
C LYS A 38 -15.69 -6.92 -2.33
N LYS A 39 -15.88 -5.72 -2.90
CA LYS A 39 -15.24 -5.31 -4.16
C LYS A 39 -13.72 -5.17 -3.98
N ALA A 40 -13.30 -4.41 -2.97
CA ALA A 40 -11.88 -4.20 -2.66
C ALA A 40 -11.16 -5.51 -2.29
N LEU A 41 -11.86 -6.45 -1.64
CA LEU A 41 -11.35 -7.79 -1.32
C LEU A 41 -11.03 -8.59 -2.59
N CYS A 42 -11.98 -8.69 -3.52
CA CYS A 42 -11.76 -9.38 -4.80
C CYS A 42 -10.63 -8.74 -5.61
N GLU A 43 -10.58 -7.40 -5.66
CA GLU A 43 -9.51 -6.65 -6.34
C GLU A 43 -8.13 -6.85 -5.71
N LYS A 44 -8.05 -6.91 -4.37
CA LYS A 44 -6.79 -7.09 -3.64
C LYS A 44 -6.26 -8.52 -3.73
N VAL A 45 -7.15 -9.51 -3.64
CA VAL A 45 -6.78 -10.94 -3.62
C VAL A 45 -6.67 -11.53 -5.03
N GLY A 46 -7.29 -10.90 -6.04
CA GLY A 46 -7.30 -11.40 -7.42
C GLY A 46 -8.15 -12.66 -7.62
N LEU A 47 -9.05 -12.97 -6.68
CA LEU A 47 -9.91 -14.15 -6.69
C LEU A 47 -11.39 -13.75 -6.75
N THR A 48 -12.21 -14.63 -7.34
CA THR A 48 -13.65 -14.40 -7.44
C THR A 48 -14.33 -14.64 -6.09
N PHE A 49 -15.38 -13.85 -5.80
CA PHE A 49 -16.10 -13.95 -4.52
C PHE A 49 -16.65 -15.37 -4.20
N PRO A 50 -17.19 -16.16 -5.16
CA PRO A 50 -17.62 -17.52 -4.87
C PRO A 50 -16.49 -18.43 -4.36
N PHE A 51 -15.29 -18.27 -4.90
CA PHE A 51 -14.11 -19.03 -4.46
C PHE A 51 -13.62 -18.56 -3.08
N ILE A 52 -13.63 -17.24 -2.82
CA ILE A 52 -13.35 -16.69 -1.48
C ILE A 52 -14.36 -17.23 -0.47
N TRP A 53 -15.65 -17.23 -0.80
CA TRP A 53 -16.71 -17.77 0.05
C TRP A 53 -16.54 -19.27 0.35
N GLN A 54 -16.14 -20.06 -0.66
CA GLN A 54 -15.77 -21.46 -0.44
C GLN A 54 -14.59 -21.58 0.55
N MET A 55 -13.52 -20.79 0.38
CA MET A 55 -12.37 -20.83 1.31
C MET A 55 -12.75 -20.39 2.73
N ILE A 56 -13.67 -19.43 2.90
CA ILE A 56 -14.21 -19.05 4.21
C ILE A 56 -14.94 -20.25 4.85
N ARG A 57 -15.82 -20.91 4.11
CA ARG A 57 -16.53 -22.13 4.58
C ARG A 57 -15.60 -23.30 4.89
N GLU A 58 -14.43 -23.35 4.26
CA GLU A 58 -13.37 -24.34 4.52
C GLU A 58 -12.40 -23.91 5.65
N GLY A 59 -12.58 -22.75 6.28
CA GLY A 59 -11.69 -22.22 7.33
C GLY A 59 -10.31 -21.78 6.82
N LYS A 60 -10.15 -21.59 5.50
CA LYS A 60 -8.86 -21.30 4.83
C LYS A 60 -8.68 -19.81 4.48
N PHE A 61 -9.63 -18.96 4.80
CA PHE A 61 -9.62 -17.52 4.50
C PHE A 61 -10.25 -16.73 5.65
N PRO A 62 -9.73 -15.53 6.02
CA PRO A 62 -10.25 -14.75 7.13
C PRO A 62 -11.75 -14.43 7.01
N GLU A 63 -12.48 -14.55 8.11
CA GLU A 63 -13.92 -14.30 8.13
C GLU A 63 -14.26 -12.81 7.97
N GLY A 64 -15.42 -12.52 7.39
CA GLY A 64 -15.92 -11.16 7.26
C GLY A 64 -16.62 -10.72 8.54
N ARG A 65 -16.18 -9.61 9.13
CA ARG A 65 -16.81 -9.01 10.31
C ARG A 65 -18.08 -8.25 9.91
N ALA A 66 -19.15 -8.40 10.69
CA ALA A 66 -20.38 -7.63 10.50
C ALA A 66 -20.21 -6.21 11.09
N VAL A 67 -20.27 -5.20 10.22
CA VAL A 67 -20.16 -3.78 10.57
C VAL A 67 -21.47 -3.09 10.18
N GLY A 68 -22.41 -3.08 11.12
CA GLY A 68 -23.79 -2.64 10.88
C GLY A 68 -24.49 -3.53 9.85
N SER A 69 -24.97 -2.95 8.75
CA SER A 69 -25.64 -3.67 7.67
C SER A 69 -24.71 -4.26 6.61
N ARG A 70 -23.38 -4.18 6.80
CA ARG A 70 -22.37 -4.59 5.80
C ARG A 70 -21.39 -5.60 6.38
N THR A 71 -21.01 -6.59 5.59
CA THR A 71 -19.86 -7.46 5.90
C THR A 71 -18.59 -6.84 5.32
N LEU A 72 -17.56 -6.68 6.16
CA LEU A 72 -16.26 -6.11 5.81
C LEU A 72 -15.13 -7.00 6.36
N TRP A 73 -13.96 -6.99 5.73
CA TRP A 73 -12.80 -7.79 6.12
C TRP A 73 -11.67 -6.89 6.63
N VAL A 74 -10.92 -7.29 7.65
CA VAL A 74 -9.80 -6.46 8.14
C VAL A 74 -8.63 -6.55 7.17
N GLY A 75 -8.13 -5.40 6.70
CA GLY A 75 -7.11 -5.33 5.66
C GLY A 75 -5.80 -6.04 6.04
N SER A 76 -5.39 -5.96 7.31
CA SER A 76 -4.21 -6.63 7.88
C SER A 76 -4.35 -8.15 7.86
N GLU A 77 -5.47 -8.70 8.33
CA GLU A 77 -5.74 -10.15 8.27
C GLU A 77 -5.64 -10.70 6.84
N ILE A 78 -6.07 -9.92 5.84
CA ILE A 78 -5.94 -10.27 4.42
C ILE A 78 -4.49 -10.16 3.94
N ASP A 79 -3.73 -9.14 4.37
CA ASP A 79 -2.30 -9.00 4.02
C ASP A 79 -1.46 -10.14 4.62
N ASP A 80 -1.65 -10.44 5.91
CA ASP A 80 -0.99 -11.56 6.59
C ASP A 80 -1.31 -12.89 5.91
N TRP A 81 -2.57 -13.10 5.50
CA TRP A 81 -2.98 -14.28 4.73
C TRP A 81 -2.35 -14.35 3.33
N ILE A 82 -2.14 -13.22 2.65
CA ILE A 82 -1.41 -13.16 1.36
C ILE A 82 0.07 -13.54 1.59
N LEU A 83 0.70 -12.97 2.62
CA LEU A 83 2.12 -13.18 2.94
C LEU A 83 2.42 -14.60 3.45
N ALA A 84 1.47 -15.23 4.14
CA ALA A 84 1.60 -16.61 4.63
C ALA A 84 1.58 -17.67 3.50
N ARG A 85 1.21 -17.30 2.27
CA ARG A 85 1.15 -18.25 1.15
C ARG A 85 2.53 -18.52 0.56
N PRO A 86 2.89 -19.79 0.30
CA PRO A 86 4.17 -20.11 -0.31
C PRO A 86 4.24 -19.53 -1.73
N ALA A 87 5.35 -18.83 -2.02
CA ALA A 87 5.65 -18.39 -3.36
C ALA A 87 5.69 -19.62 -4.30
N ARG A 88 5.01 -19.51 -5.46
CA ARG A 88 5.10 -20.56 -6.49
C ARG A 88 6.53 -20.59 -7.01
N VAL A 89 7.29 -21.62 -6.62
CA VAL A 89 8.59 -21.92 -7.23
C VAL A 89 8.33 -22.39 -8.66
N TYR A 90 8.28 -21.44 -9.58
CA TYR A 90 8.43 -21.75 -11.00
C TYR A 90 9.77 -22.45 -11.15
N ARG A 91 9.76 -23.65 -11.76
CA ARG A 91 10.98 -24.39 -12.08
C ARG A 91 11.87 -23.43 -12.84
N ARG A 92 12.98 -22.99 -12.22
CA ARG A 92 13.99 -22.20 -12.94
C ARG A 92 14.32 -22.99 -14.19
N LEU A 93 14.23 -22.33 -15.33
CA LEU A 93 14.83 -22.84 -16.56
C LEU A 93 16.34 -22.75 -16.31
N THR A 94 16.87 -23.79 -15.67
CA THR A 94 18.31 -23.98 -15.50
C THR A 94 18.86 -24.12 -16.90
N GLY A 95 19.40 -23.01 -17.42
CA GLY A 95 20.11 -23.03 -18.68
C GLY A 95 21.24 -24.02 -18.57
N ALA A 96 21.16 -25.11 -19.33
CA ALA A 96 22.32 -25.90 -19.64
C ALA A 96 23.22 -25.04 -20.53
N ALA A 97 24.46 -24.85 -20.08
CA ALA A 97 25.57 -24.26 -20.81
C ALA A 97 26.74 -25.24 -20.71
#